data_AF-A0A9C8N302-F1
#
_entry.id   AF-A0A9C8N302-F1
#
_cell.length_a   1.000
_cell.length_b   1.000
_cell.length_c   1.000
_cell.angle_alpha   90.00
_cell.angle_beta   90.00
_cell.angle_gamma   90.00
#
_symmetry.space_group_name_H-M   'P 1'
#
loop_
_entity.id
_entity.type
_entity.pdbx_description
1 polymer ?
#
loop_
_entity_poly.entity_id
_entity_poly.type
_entity_poly.pdbx_seq_one_letter_code
_entity_poly.pdbx_strand_id
1 'polypeptide(L)'
;MAPTTFDRSEYWNWIKSIKDKIRSAKNKAALSVNQQLIELYWELGKDITSKMEDSNWGSKVIDQISMDLNGEFPDMKGFSKRNLYAIRQWYLFYSQRFEFVPQTVAQLPWGHNRLIITKIKDVETALFYSGETVRNGWPRDILEVQIDDNLVDRVGGPSNNFENTLPVPYSKMARQTLKDPYN
;
A
#
# COMPACT_ATOMS: atom_id res chain seq x y z
N MET A 1 56.05 -2.34 8.79
CA MET A 1 54.69 -2.46 9.38
C MET A 1 54.10 -3.76 8.90
N ALA A 2 53.77 -4.70 9.80
CA ALA A 2 53.16 -5.97 9.42
C ALA A 2 51.75 -5.70 8.86
N PRO A 3 51.33 -6.37 7.77
CA PRO A 3 49.97 -6.20 7.25
C PRO A 3 49.00 -6.73 8.31
N THR A 4 48.05 -5.89 8.72
CA THR A 4 46.97 -6.28 9.62
C THR A 4 46.15 -7.38 8.95
N THR A 5 46.44 -8.63 9.27
CA THR A 5 45.68 -9.78 8.75
C THR A 5 44.37 -9.83 9.51
N PHE A 6 43.35 -9.14 9.00
CA PHE A 6 41.99 -9.32 9.48
C PHE A 6 41.57 -10.77 9.28
N ASP A 7 40.92 -11.38 10.28
CA ASP A 7 40.25 -12.65 10.06
C ASP A 7 39.19 -12.45 8.97
N ARG A 8 39.38 -13.16 7.85
CA ARG A 8 38.50 -13.08 6.70
C ARG A 8 37.06 -13.44 7.09
N SER A 9 36.87 -14.39 8.02
CA SER A 9 35.55 -14.79 8.47
C SER A 9 34.86 -13.66 9.25
N GLU A 10 35.56 -13.08 10.24
CA GLU A 10 35.09 -11.92 11.00
C GLU A 10 34.71 -10.75 10.09
N TYR A 11 35.56 -10.41 9.11
CA TYR A 11 35.29 -9.35 8.15
C TYR A 11 34.00 -9.61 7.34
N TRP A 12 33.81 -10.81 6.79
CA TRP A 12 32.63 -11.11 5.99
C TRP A 12 31.34 -11.17 6.83
N ASN A 13 31.43 -11.58 8.10
CA ASN A 13 30.33 -11.50 9.05
C ASN A 13 29.94 -10.05 9.35
N TRP A 14 30.93 -9.18 9.58
CA TRP A 14 30.71 -7.74 9.75
C TRP A 14 30.08 -7.11 8.51
N ILE A 15 30.58 -7.42 7.31
CA ILE A 15 30.00 -6.96 6.04
C ILE A 15 28.56 -7.46 5.86
N LYS A 16 28.23 -8.70 6.25
CA LYS A 16 26.85 -9.21 6.24
C LYS A 16 25.96 -8.37 7.15
N SER A 17 26.40 -8.08 8.37
CA SER A 17 25.69 -7.21 9.32
C SER A 17 25.43 -5.82 8.75
N ILE A 18 26.42 -5.20 8.10
CA ILE A 18 26.25 -3.89 7.43
C ILE A 18 25.21 -3.98 6.32
N LYS A 19 25.28 -5.01 5.46
CA LYS A 19 24.31 -5.21 4.37
C LYS A 19 22.89 -5.35 4.90
N ASP A 20 22.70 -6.05 6.02
CA ASP A 20 21.38 -6.24 6.62
C ASP A 20 20.85 -4.94 7.26
N LYS A 21 21.72 -4.14 7.91
CA LYS A 21 21.37 -2.79 8.39
C LYS A 21 20.93 -1.87 7.23
N ILE A 22 21.67 -1.86 6.12
CA ILE A 22 21.34 -1.07 4.93
C ILE A 22 19.98 -1.50 4.36
N ARG A 23 19.75 -2.81 4.21
CA ARG A 23 18.46 -3.34 3.74
C ARG A 23 17.31 -2.95 4.66
N SER A 24 17.51 -3.05 5.97
CA SER A 24 16.51 -2.66 6.96
C SER A 24 16.17 -1.17 6.86
N ALA A 25 17.18 -0.30 6.78
CA ALA A 25 16.98 1.14 6.62
C ALA A 25 16.22 1.49 5.33
N LYS A 26 16.61 0.90 4.19
CA LYS A 26 15.90 1.08 2.92
C LYS A 26 14.45 0.61 3.00
N ASN A 27 14.20 -0.50 3.70
CA ASN A 27 12.86 -1.03 3.84
C ASN A 27 11.96 -0.14 4.69
N LYS A 28 12.50 0.40 5.79
CA LYS A 28 11.78 1.35 6.65
C LYS A 28 11.44 2.64 5.91
N ALA A 29 12.40 3.18 5.16
CA ALA A 29 12.17 4.37 4.34
C ALA A 29 11.06 4.13 3.29
N ALA A 30 11.12 3.00 2.58
CA ALA A 30 10.09 2.66 1.60
C ALA A 30 8.71 2.52 2.25
N LEU A 31 8.59 1.81 3.39
CA LEU A 31 7.32 1.64 4.09
C LEU A 31 6.74 2.99 4.56
N SER A 32 7.59 3.88 5.08
CA SER A 32 7.16 5.22 5.50
C SER A 32 6.65 6.04 4.32
N VAL A 33 7.37 6.04 3.19
CA VAL A 33 6.92 6.72 1.96
C VAL A 33 5.59 6.14 1.46
N ASN A 34 5.43 4.82 1.49
CA ASN A 34 4.17 4.17 1.13
C ASN A 34 3.01 4.67 1.97
N GLN A 35 3.18 4.64 3.29
CA GLN A 35 2.14 5.02 4.23
C GLN A 35 1.71 6.47 3.99
N GLN A 36 2.66 7.39 3.80
CA GLN A 36 2.36 8.79 3.49
C GLN A 36 1.62 8.95 2.15
N LEU A 37 1.97 8.15 1.13
CA LEU A 37 1.26 8.17 -0.15
C LEU A 37 -0.18 7.67 -0.01
N ILE A 38 -0.41 6.59 0.74
CA ILE A 38 -1.76 6.05 0.97
C ILE A 38 -2.61 7.00 1.81
N GLU A 39 -2.02 7.64 2.83
CA GLU A 39 -2.68 8.69 3.62
C GLU A 39 -3.04 9.91 2.75
N LEU A 40 -2.13 10.36 1.88
CA LEU A 40 -2.43 11.42 0.91
C LEU A 40 -3.60 11.04 -0.01
N TYR A 41 -3.63 9.81 -0.50
CA TYR A 41 -4.72 9.34 -1.35
C TYR A 41 -6.05 9.25 -0.60
N TRP A 42 -6.04 8.97 0.71
CA TRP A 42 -7.24 9.00 1.53
C TRP A 42 -7.84 10.39 1.62
N GLU A 43 -7.03 11.38 2.00
CA GLU A 43 -7.47 12.77 2.07
C GLU A 43 -7.93 13.28 0.69
N LEU A 44 -7.18 12.96 -0.37
CA LEU A 44 -7.57 13.33 -1.72
C LEU A 44 -8.89 12.68 -2.16
N GLY A 45 -9.12 11.40 -1.84
CA GLY A 45 -10.37 10.72 -2.12
C GLY A 45 -11.57 11.34 -1.39
N LYS A 46 -11.36 11.75 -0.13
CA LYS A 46 -12.34 12.48 0.68
C LYS A 46 -12.66 13.84 0.08
N ASP A 47 -11.65 14.63 -0.24
CA ASP A 47 -11.80 15.97 -0.81
C ASP A 47 -12.50 15.95 -2.17
N ILE A 48 -12.10 15.02 -3.05
CA ILE A 48 -12.77 14.83 -4.34
C ILE A 48 -14.24 14.47 -4.13
N THR A 49 -14.53 13.55 -3.20
CA THR A 49 -15.92 13.13 -2.93
C THR A 49 -16.75 14.31 -2.46
N SER A 50 -16.27 15.06 -1.47
CA SER A 50 -16.95 16.25 -0.95
C SER A 50 -17.17 17.30 -2.04
N LYS A 51 -16.18 17.55 -2.90
CA LYS A 51 -16.30 18.51 -3.99
C LYS A 51 -17.23 18.06 -5.12
N MET A 52 -17.37 16.77 -5.37
CA MET A 52 -18.32 16.27 -6.36
C MET A 52 -19.78 16.39 -5.90
N GLU A 53 -20.03 16.39 -4.59
CA GLU A 53 -21.35 16.58 -3.99
C GLU A 53 -21.78 18.06 -3.94
N ASP A 54 -20.82 18.99 -4.02
CA ASP A 54 -21.07 20.41 -4.22
C ASP A 54 -21.69 20.63 -5.62
N SER A 55 -22.90 21.19 -5.63
CA SER A 55 -23.74 21.37 -6.82
C SER A 55 -23.08 22.19 -7.94
N ASN A 56 -22.00 22.90 -7.64
CA ASN A 56 -21.29 23.74 -8.61
C ASN A 56 -20.24 23.01 -9.45
N TRP A 57 -19.74 21.84 -9.01
CA TRP A 57 -18.55 21.21 -9.60
C TRP A 57 -18.87 19.95 -10.42
N GLY A 58 -19.74 19.08 -9.90
CA GLY A 58 -20.16 17.85 -10.58
C GLY A 58 -19.01 16.94 -11.05
N SER A 59 -19.24 16.15 -12.11
CA SER A 59 -18.27 15.15 -12.60
C SER A 59 -17.04 15.74 -13.30
N LYS A 60 -17.08 17.02 -13.72
CA LYS A 60 -15.97 17.70 -14.40
C LYS A 60 -14.82 18.06 -13.46
N VAL A 61 -15.05 18.03 -12.14
CA VAL A 61 -14.00 18.36 -11.18
C VAL A 61 -12.76 17.50 -11.39
N ILE A 62 -12.92 16.17 -11.55
CA ILE A 62 -11.80 15.23 -11.72
C ILE A 62 -10.96 15.56 -12.95
N ASP A 63 -11.60 16.02 -14.02
CA ASP A 63 -10.88 16.44 -15.22
C ASP A 63 -9.96 17.64 -14.94
N GLN A 64 -10.49 18.63 -14.23
CA GLN A 64 -9.79 19.87 -13.90
C GLN A 64 -8.64 19.65 -12.92
N ILE A 65 -8.90 19.01 -11.76
CA ILE A 65 -7.82 18.68 -10.80
C ILE A 65 -6.76 17.75 -11.39
N SER A 66 -7.12 16.85 -12.31
CA SER A 66 -6.09 16.08 -13.01
C SER A 66 -5.16 16.98 -13.82
N MET A 67 -5.70 17.94 -14.57
CA MET A 67 -4.88 18.89 -15.33
C MET A 67 -4.02 19.76 -14.41
N ASP A 68 -4.63 20.34 -13.37
CA ASP A 68 -3.95 21.27 -12.47
C ASP A 68 -2.85 20.59 -11.64
N LEU A 69 -3.13 19.40 -11.07
CA LEU A 69 -2.14 18.67 -10.27
C LEU A 69 -0.98 18.13 -11.11
N ASN A 70 -1.24 17.64 -12.33
CA ASN A 70 -0.12 17.24 -13.21
C ASN A 70 0.68 18.44 -13.71
N GLY A 71 0.06 19.62 -13.83
CA GLY A 71 0.75 20.86 -14.18
C GLY A 71 1.66 21.37 -13.06
N GLU A 72 1.17 21.35 -11.83
CA GLU A 72 1.92 21.80 -10.64
C GLU A 72 3.00 20.80 -10.20
N PHE A 73 2.71 19.50 -10.32
CA PHE A 73 3.61 18.42 -9.88
C PHE A 73 4.01 17.49 -11.03
N PRO A 74 4.73 17.97 -12.06
CA PRO A 74 5.03 17.19 -13.27
C PRO A 74 5.91 15.97 -13.00
N ASP A 75 6.76 16.01 -11.97
CA ASP A 75 7.62 14.88 -11.56
C ASP A 75 6.87 13.82 -10.74
N MET A 76 5.69 14.17 -10.22
CA MET A 76 4.85 13.28 -9.45
C MET A 76 3.78 12.69 -10.36
N LYS A 77 3.80 11.37 -10.52
CA LYS A 77 2.74 10.67 -11.25
C LYS A 77 1.57 10.39 -10.30
N GLY A 78 0.55 9.68 -10.78
CA GLY A 78 -0.60 9.28 -9.96
C GLY A 78 -1.76 10.27 -9.94
N PHE A 79 -1.61 11.44 -10.57
CA PHE A 79 -2.70 12.42 -10.72
C PHE A 79 -3.43 12.32 -12.07
N SER A 80 -3.30 11.20 -12.79
CA SER A 80 -4.12 10.96 -13.98
C SER A 80 -5.60 10.84 -13.60
N LYS A 81 -6.50 11.29 -14.47
CA LYS A 81 -7.97 11.17 -14.29
C LYS A 81 -8.40 9.78 -13.80
N ARG A 82 -7.92 8.74 -14.47
CA ARG A 82 -8.22 7.34 -14.13
C ARG A 82 -7.79 7.00 -12.70
N ASN A 83 -6.61 7.46 -12.29
CA ASN A 83 -6.13 7.18 -10.94
C ASN A 83 -6.90 7.99 -9.88
N LEU A 84 -7.27 9.24 -10.17
CA LEU A 84 -8.13 10.04 -9.28
C LEU A 84 -9.51 9.39 -9.06
N TYR A 85 -10.10 8.83 -10.13
CA TYR A 85 -11.30 7.99 -9.98
C TYR A 85 -11.04 6.78 -9.09
N ALA A 86 -9.93 6.07 -9.28
CA ALA A 86 -9.59 4.91 -8.44
C ALA A 86 -9.38 5.30 -6.97
N ILE A 87 -8.70 6.42 -6.71
CA ILE A 87 -8.50 6.99 -5.37
C ILE A 87 -9.85 7.28 -4.71
N ARG A 88 -10.76 7.94 -5.43
CA ARG A 88 -12.12 8.21 -4.94
C ARG A 88 -12.89 6.91 -4.63
N GLN A 89 -12.85 5.93 -5.53
CA GLN A 89 -13.54 4.64 -5.30
C GLN A 89 -12.97 3.90 -4.10
N TRP A 90 -11.64 3.91 -3.94
CA TRP A 90 -10.96 3.32 -2.80
C TRP A 90 -11.34 3.99 -1.47
N TYR A 91 -11.38 5.33 -1.44
CA TYR A 91 -11.88 6.06 -0.28
C TYR A 91 -13.32 5.65 0.04
N LEU A 92 -14.24 5.73 -0.93
CA LEU A 92 -15.65 5.37 -0.74
C LEU A 92 -15.86 3.92 -0.29
N PHE A 93 -14.98 3.01 -0.71
CA PHE A 93 -15.04 1.61 -0.31
C PHE A 93 -14.81 1.45 1.20
N TYR A 94 -13.71 2.01 1.71
CA TYR A 94 -13.33 1.87 3.12
C TYR A 94 -14.05 2.86 4.04
N SER A 95 -14.42 4.05 3.56
CA SER A 95 -15.09 5.09 4.35
C SER A 95 -16.49 4.70 4.83
N GLN A 96 -17.06 3.62 4.29
CA GLN A 96 -18.29 3.00 4.80
C GLN A 96 -18.14 2.44 6.22
N ARG A 97 -16.90 2.15 6.65
CA ARG A 97 -16.60 1.51 7.94
C ARG A 97 -15.57 2.27 8.77
N PHE A 98 -14.73 3.11 8.14
CA PHE A 98 -13.61 3.76 8.80
C PHE A 98 -13.58 5.26 8.52
N GLU A 99 -13.27 6.05 9.55
CA GLU A 99 -13.03 7.50 9.41
C GLU A 99 -11.62 7.81 8.87
N PHE A 100 -10.68 6.88 9.06
CA PHE A 100 -9.27 6.98 8.69
C PHE A 100 -8.80 5.69 7.99
N VAL A 101 -7.67 5.76 7.29
CA VAL A 101 -7.09 4.57 6.62
C VAL A 101 -6.84 3.45 7.63
N PRO A 102 -7.34 2.22 7.40
CA PRO A 102 -6.99 1.08 8.23
C PRO A 102 -5.49 0.78 8.18
N GLN A 103 -4.89 0.43 9.32
CA GLN A 103 -3.43 0.25 9.43
C GLN A 103 -2.86 -0.79 8.46
N THR A 104 -3.57 -1.89 8.20
CA THR A 104 -3.13 -2.93 7.25
C THR A 104 -3.15 -2.42 5.81
N VAL A 105 -4.15 -1.62 5.47
CA VAL A 105 -4.35 -1.01 4.14
C VAL A 105 -3.26 0.04 3.86
N ALA A 106 -2.90 0.84 4.87
CA ALA A 106 -1.82 1.85 4.78
C ALA A 106 -0.43 1.23 4.54
N GLN A 107 -0.23 -0.03 4.93
CA GLN A 107 1.03 -0.75 4.72
C GLN A 107 1.17 -1.34 3.32
N LEU A 108 0.07 -1.42 2.55
CA LEU A 108 0.08 -1.99 1.21
C LEU A 108 0.47 -0.95 0.15
N PRO A 109 1.23 -1.33 -0.88
CA PRO A 109 1.38 -0.53 -2.10
C PRO A 109 0.03 -0.19 -2.74
N TRP A 110 -0.01 0.95 -3.42
CA TRP A 110 -1.23 1.41 -4.09
C TRP A 110 -1.77 0.40 -5.10
N GLY A 111 -0.89 -0.31 -5.82
CA GLY A 111 -1.29 -1.37 -6.74
C GLY A 111 -2.05 -2.52 -6.08
N HIS A 112 -1.67 -2.92 -4.86
CA HIS A 112 -2.39 -3.95 -4.09
C HIS A 112 -3.74 -3.45 -3.61
N ASN A 113 -3.78 -2.22 -3.10
CA ASN A 113 -5.02 -1.56 -2.70
C ASN A 113 -6.03 -1.52 -3.85
N ARG A 114 -5.59 -1.10 -5.03
CA ARG A 114 -6.41 -1.09 -6.25
C ARG A 114 -6.90 -2.47 -6.64
N LEU A 115 -6.03 -3.49 -6.60
CA LEU A 115 -6.40 -4.87 -6.92
C LEU A 115 -7.52 -5.36 -5.98
N ILE A 116 -7.35 -5.17 -4.68
CA ILE A 116 -8.30 -5.59 -3.65
C ILE A 116 -9.67 -5.00 -3.91
N ILE A 117 -9.79 -3.67 -4.01
CA ILE A 117 -11.11 -3.02 -4.20
C ILE A 117 -11.73 -3.28 -5.58
N THR A 118 -10.94 -3.74 -6.56
CA THR A 118 -11.45 -4.10 -7.89
C THR A 118 -12.07 -5.49 -7.88
N LYS A 119 -11.51 -6.42 -7.11
CA LYS A 119 -11.97 -7.82 -7.06
C LYS A 119 -12.93 -8.10 -5.90
N ILE A 120 -12.81 -7.39 -4.80
CA ILE A 120 -13.54 -7.65 -3.55
C ILE A 120 -14.55 -6.54 -3.30
N LYS A 121 -15.78 -6.92 -2.94
CA LYS A 121 -16.91 -5.99 -2.76
C LYS A 121 -17.20 -5.67 -1.30
N ASP A 122 -16.74 -6.48 -0.36
CA ASP A 122 -16.98 -6.31 1.07
C ASP A 122 -15.70 -5.92 1.81
N VAL A 123 -15.85 -4.98 2.75
CA VAL A 123 -14.72 -4.39 3.47
C VAL A 123 -14.01 -5.42 4.35
N GLU A 124 -14.74 -6.36 4.96
CA GLU A 124 -14.15 -7.35 5.87
C GLU A 124 -13.22 -8.32 5.14
N THR A 125 -13.63 -8.85 3.98
CA THR A 125 -12.78 -9.70 3.14
C THR A 125 -11.60 -8.92 2.58
N ALA A 126 -11.80 -7.64 2.22
CA ALA A 126 -10.71 -6.78 1.80
C ALA A 126 -9.65 -6.60 2.90
N LEU A 127 -10.07 -6.42 4.16
CA LEU A 127 -9.15 -6.34 5.30
C LEU A 127 -8.47 -7.69 5.60
N PHE A 128 -9.19 -8.81 5.46
CA PHE A 128 -8.62 -10.15 5.55
C PHE A 128 -7.45 -10.32 4.57
N TYR A 129 -7.67 -10.06 3.27
CA TYR A 129 -6.60 -10.16 2.28
C TYR A 129 -5.50 -9.12 2.50
N SER A 130 -5.83 -7.93 3.00
CA SER A 130 -4.83 -6.93 3.35
C SER A 130 -3.90 -7.43 4.46
N GLY A 131 -4.47 -7.99 5.53
CA GLY A 131 -3.74 -8.58 6.65
C GLY A 131 -2.87 -9.75 6.20
N GLU A 132 -3.42 -10.67 5.41
CA GLU A 132 -2.69 -11.81 4.87
C GLU A 132 -1.55 -11.39 3.93
N THR A 133 -1.76 -10.36 3.12
CA THR A 133 -0.72 -9.83 2.22
C THR A 133 0.42 -9.21 3.02
N VAL A 134 0.12 -8.43 4.06
CA VAL A 134 1.14 -7.86 4.97
C VAL A 134 1.88 -8.97 5.70
N ARG A 135 1.15 -9.95 6.25
CA ARG A 135 1.70 -11.05 7.05
C ARG A 135 2.65 -11.93 6.24
N ASN A 136 2.27 -12.28 5.01
CA ASN A 136 3.05 -13.18 4.16
C ASN A 136 4.00 -12.44 3.21
N GLY A 137 3.89 -11.11 3.12
CA GLY A 137 4.66 -10.27 2.20
C GLY A 137 4.35 -10.59 0.74
N TRP A 138 3.08 -10.82 0.41
CA TRP A 138 2.69 -11.26 -0.93
C TRP A 138 2.95 -10.18 -1.98
N PRO A 139 3.61 -10.55 -3.09
CA PRO A 139 3.61 -9.70 -4.27
C PRO A 139 2.20 -9.65 -4.88
N ARG A 140 1.91 -8.58 -5.64
CA ARG A 140 0.55 -8.32 -6.18
C ARG A 140 -0.04 -9.47 -6.98
N ASP A 141 0.77 -10.15 -7.78
CA ASP A 141 0.41 -11.34 -8.56
C ASP A 141 0.03 -12.52 -7.67
N ILE A 142 0.75 -12.75 -6.57
CA ILE A 142 0.39 -13.79 -5.61
C ILE A 142 -0.88 -13.42 -4.84
N LEU A 143 -1.06 -12.15 -4.46
CA LEU A 143 -2.33 -11.68 -3.89
C LEU A 143 -3.49 -11.95 -4.84
N GLU A 144 -3.33 -11.64 -6.13
CA GLU A 144 -4.36 -11.92 -7.15
C GLU A 144 -4.72 -13.41 -7.19
N VAL A 145 -3.72 -14.29 -7.23
CA VAL A 145 -3.94 -15.74 -7.16
C VAL A 145 -4.70 -16.13 -5.90
N GLN A 146 -4.33 -15.62 -4.72
CA GLN A 146 -5.01 -15.97 -3.47
C GLN A 146 -6.47 -15.50 -3.42
N ILE A 147 -6.78 -14.35 -4.04
CA ILE A 147 -8.15 -13.85 -4.19
C ILE A 147 -8.94 -14.76 -5.12
N ASP A 148 -8.40 -15.07 -6.30
CA ASP A 148 -9.07 -15.91 -7.30
C ASP A 148 -9.32 -17.34 -6.78
N ASP A 149 -8.45 -17.80 -5.89
CA ASP A 149 -8.52 -19.08 -5.19
C ASP A 149 -9.51 -19.12 -4.00
N ASN A 150 -10.14 -17.99 -3.66
CA ASN A 150 -11.02 -17.82 -2.49
C ASN A 150 -10.39 -18.32 -1.17
N LEU A 151 -9.15 -17.92 -0.89
CA LEU A 151 -8.45 -18.29 0.34
C LEU A 151 -9.29 -18.07 1.60
N VAL A 152 -10.05 -16.98 1.65
CA VAL A 152 -10.91 -16.61 2.79
C VAL A 152 -11.85 -17.73 3.20
N ASP A 153 -12.45 -18.45 2.24
CA ASP A 153 -13.38 -19.56 2.50
C ASP A 153 -12.64 -20.77 3.05
N ARG A 154 -11.43 -21.04 2.53
CA ARG A 154 -10.60 -22.18 2.94
C ARG A 154 -10.09 -22.07 4.38
N VAL A 155 -9.91 -20.84 4.87
CA VAL A 155 -9.39 -20.59 6.23
C VAL A 155 -10.48 -20.22 7.25
N GLY A 156 -11.76 -20.35 6.87
CA GLY A 156 -12.88 -20.18 7.80
C GLY A 156 -13.38 -18.74 7.97
N GLY A 157 -13.09 -17.84 7.02
CA GLY A 157 -13.64 -16.50 6.92
C GLY A 157 -13.04 -15.44 7.86
N PRO A 158 -13.43 -14.16 7.70
CA PRO A 158 -12.94 -13.05 8.52
C PRO A 158 -13.36 -13.18 10.00
N SER A 159 -14.58 -13.65 10.27
CA SER A 159 -15.17 -13.69 11.62
C SER A 159 -14.46 -14.61 12.61
N ASN A 160 -13.72 -15.63 12.15
CA ASN A 160 -12.97 -16.52 13.05
C ASN A 160 -11.55 -16.01 13.39
N ASN A 161 -11.01 -15.07 12.61
CA ASN A 161 -9.62 -14.66 12.71
C ASN A 161 -9.43 -13.16 13.03
N PHE A 162 -10.39 -12.29 12.71
CA PHE A 162 -10.22 -10.83 12.79
C PHE A 162 -10.03 -10.30 14.22
N GLU A 163 -10.72 -10.86 15.22
CA GLU A 163 -10.57 -10.45 16.63
C GLU A 163 -9.22 -10.88 17.25
N ASN A 164 -8.51 -11.85 16.66
CA ASN A 164 -7.29 -12.42 17.24
C ASN A 164 -5.99 -12.08 16.47
N THR A 165 -6.06 -11.39 15.33
CA THR A 165 -4.87 -11.13 14.51
C THR A 165 -4.75 -9.68 14.08
N LEU A 166 -4.26 -8.82 14.98
CA LEU A 166 -3.42 -7.69 14.58
C LEU A 166 -1.96 -8.10 14.80
N PRO A 167 -1.21 -8.52 13.75
CA PRO A 167 0.18 -8.89 13.94
C PRO A 167 1.12 -7.69 13.82
N VAL A 168 2.14 -7.75 14.68
CA VAL A 168 3.33 -6.91 14.78
C VAL A 168 3.97 -6.63 13.41
N PRO A 169 4.42 -5.38 13.12
CA PRO A 169 5.03 -5.05 11.84
C PRO A 169 6.39 -5.73 11.72
N TYR A 170 6.67 -6.42 10.61
CA TYR A 170 7.92 -6.35 9.82
C TYR A 170 8.01 -7.52 8.82
N SER A 171 8.10 -7.18 7.52
CA SER A 171 9.12 -7.65 6.55
C SER A 171 8.59 -7.99 5.14
N LYS A 172 9.52 -7.87 4.17
CA LYS A 172 9.49 -8.19 2.72
C LYS A 172 8.78 -7.24 1.74
N MET A 173 7.75 -6.48 2.10
CA MET A 173 6.98 -5.68 1.12
C MET A 173 7.74 -4.48 0.51
N ALA A 174 8.76 -3.96 1.19
CA ALA A 174 9.49 -2.75 0.77
C ALA A 174 10.18 -2.81 -0.61
N ARG A 175 10.44 -4.01 -1.15
CA ARG A 175 11.02 -4.14 -2.50
C ARG A 175 10.02 -3.80 -3.61
N GLN A 176 8.72 -3.97 -3.35
CA GLN A 176 7.68 -3.64 -4.32
C GLN A 176 7.28 -2.18 -4.24
N THR A 177 7.22 -1.57 -3.06
CA THR A 177 7.04 -0.12 -2.92
C THR A 177 8.08 0.67 -3.72
N LEU A 178 9.33 0.19 -3.76
CA LEU A 178 10.38 0.81 -4.58
C LEU A 178 10.23 0.58 -6.09
N LYS A 179 9.47 -0.43 -6.51
CA LYS A 179 9.22 -0.77 -7.92
C LYS A 179 7.89 -0.23 -8.43
N ASP A 180 6.93 -0.04 -7.55
CA ASP A 180 5.57 0.38 -7.86
C ASP A 180 5.32 1.77 -7.28
N PRO A 181 5.87 2.82 -7.91
CA PRO A 181 5.37 4.13 -7.67
C PRO A 181 4.07 4.36 -8.47
N TYR A 182 3.81 3.70 -9.62
CA TYR A 182 2.73 4.11 -10.56
C TYR A 182 2.25 3.08 -11.64
N ASN A 183 2.15 1.77 -11.38
CA ASN A 183 1.58 0.82 -12.39
C ASN A 183 0.48 -0.10 -11.86
#